data_AF-A0A438IVU6-F1
#
_entry.id   AF-A0A438IVU6-F1
#
_cell.length_a   1.000
_cell.length_b   1.000
_cell.length_c   1.000
_cell.angle_alpha   90.00
_cell.angle_beta   90.00
_cell.angle_gamma   90.00
#
_symmetry.space_group_name_H-M   'P 1'
#
loop_
_entity.id
_entity.type
_entity.pdbx_description
1 polymer ?
#
loop_
_entity_poly.entity_id
_entity_poly.type
_entity_poly.pdbx_seq_one_letter_code
_entity_poly.pdbx_strand_id
1 'polypeptide(L)'
;MDLITEYRKVQKSRRDKHIYNHYLGRKGYAHFEQDILQAEGAIGRVDRSVLWKKACEKKGKFNKITEPVINMIDELLENAKEIGLPPPGPNDILGQALGKPDHLGRVPDARIPFPNPYGIINVGDAMALSLTGQQALSYLKLNILRALRISAKKTSKREPSWQLVQCPRQEGGFECGYFVMRFIKEIIFYPTIIASKVLQI
;
A
#
# COMPACT_ATOMS: atom_id res chain seq x y z
N MET A 1 26.39 18.12 -12.57
CA MET A 1 25.02 18.20 -12.01
C MET A 1 24.84 16.97 -11.12
N ASP A 2 24.48 17.14 -9.86
CA ASP A 2 24.38 16.00 -8.91
C ASP A 2 23.22 15.05 -9.24
N LEU A 3 23.43 13.75 -8.99
CA LEU A 3 22.47 12.65 -9.15
C LEU A 3 21.11 12.94 -8.50
N ILE A 4 21.11 13.60 -7.34
CA ILE A 4 19.88 13.99 -6.62
C ILE A 4 19.06 15.00 -7.43
N THR A 5 19.74 15.95 -8.08
CA THR A 5 19.10 16.99 -8.89
C THR A 5 18.53 16.39 -10.17
N GLU A 6 19.24 15.44 -10.79
CA GLU A 6 18.75 14.71 -11.95
C GLU A 6 17.53 13.84 -11.61
N TYR A 7 17.58 13.09 -10.52
CA TYR A 7 16.43 12.31 -10.04
C TYR A 7 15.21 13.19 -9.77
N ARG A 8 15.38 14.36 -9.12
CA ARG A 8 14.29 15.31 -8.89
C ARG A 8 13.68 15.83 -10.20
N LYS A 9 14.50 16.12 -11.22
CA LYS A 9 14.03 16.52 -12.55
C LYS A 9 13.19 15.41 -13.18
N VAL A 10 13.67 14.16 -13.13
CA VAL A 10 12.93 13.00 -13.65
C VAL A 10 11.58 12.85 -12.95
N GLN A 11 11.52 12.95 -11.61
CA GLN A 11 10.25 12.87 -10.88
C GLN A 11 9.30 14.03 -11.21
N LYS A 12 9.84 15.24 -11.43
CA LYS A 12 9.03 16.39 -11.87
C LYS A 12 8.44 16.14 -13.25
N SER A 13 9.25 15.71 -14.22
CA SER A 13 8.77 15.36 -15.57
C SER A 13 7.76 14.22 -15.57
N ARG A 14 7.83 13.28 -14.62
CA ARG A 14 6.79 12.24 -14.44
C ARG A 14 5.48 12.84 -13.93
N ARG A 15 5.54 13.75 -12.96
CA ARG A 15 4.35 14.46 -12.45
C ARG A 15 3.72 15.38 -13.50
N ASP A 16 4.53 16.02 -14.34
CA ASP A 16 4.04 16.92 -15.39
C ASP A 16 3.21 16.18 -16.46
N LYS A 17 3.34 14.85 -16.57
CA LYS A 17 2.49 14.00 -17.43
C LYS A 17 1.12 13.69 -16.82
N HIS A 18 0.88 14.05 -15.57
CA HIS A 18 -0.37 13.73 -14.88
C HIS A 18 -1.50 14.65 -15.37
N ILE A 19 -2.53 14.03 -15.96
CA ILE A 19 -3.64 14.75 -16.60
C ILE A 19 -4.59 15.33 -15.54
N TYR A 20 -4.86 14.58 -14.46
CA TYR A 20 -5.85 14.96 -13.44
C TYR A 20 -5.16 15.30 -12.13
N ASN A 21 -4.76 16.56 -11.95
CA ASN A 21 -4.11 16.94 -10.69
C ASN A 21 -5.04 16.80 -9.49
N HIS A 22 -4.55 16.13 -8.44
CA HIS A 22 -5.24 16.01 -7.16
C HIS A 22 -4.62 16.96 -6.14
N TYR A 23 -5.46 17.62 -5.36
CA TYR A 23 -5.10 18.63 -4.36
C TYR A 23 -5.33 18.10 -2.94
N LEU A 24 -4.81 16.90 -2.67
CA LEU A 24 -4.84 16.29 -1.34
C LEU A 24 -3.72 16.83 -0.46
N GLY A 25 -4.02 17.01 0.82
CA GLY A 25 -3.00 17.29 1.83
C GLY A 25 -2.06 16.11 2.07
N ARG A 26 -1.12 16.29 3.00
CA ARG A 26 -0.15 15.25 3.41
C ARG A 26 -0.80 13.95 3.93
N LYS A 27 -2.09 13.98 4.29
CA LYS A 27 -2.81 12.86 4.89
C LYS A 27 -3.25 11.77 3.89
N GLY A 28 -3.26 12.07 2.58
CA GLY A 28 -3.71 11.13 1.54
C GLY A 28 -5.23 10.86 1.58
N TYR A 29 -5.69 9.85 0.82
CA TYR A 29 -7.11 9.54 0.62
C TYR A 29 -7.82 8.94 1.85
N ALA A 30 -7.16 8.06 2.61
CA ALA A 30 -7.79 7.36 3.72
C ALA A 30 -8.29 8.32 4.81
N HIS A 31 -7.46 9.28 5.20
CA HIS A 31 -7.84 10.30 6.17
C HIS A 31 -8.75 11.37 5.54
N PHE A 32 -8.63 11.62 4.23
CA PHE A 32 -9.52 12.54 3.54
C PHE A 32 -10.96 12.03 3.53
N GLU A 33 -11.16 10.72 3.34
CA GLU A 33 -12.46 10.07 3.48
C GLU A 33 -13.03 10.23 4.88
N GLN A 34 -12.21 10.02 5.92
CA GLN A 34 -12.61 10.23 7.31
C GLN A 34 -13.01 11.68 7.60
N ASP A 35 -12.21 12.66 7.14
CA ASP A 35 -12.50 14.08 7.29
C ASP A 35 -13.86 14.43 6.63
N ILE A 36 -14.18 13.83 5.47
CA ILE A 36 -15.47 13.99 4.79
C ILE A 36 -16.62 13.37 5.59
N LEU A 37 -16.48 12.12 6.05
CA LEU A 37 -17.50 11.43 6.82
C LEU A 37 -17.81 12.18 8.12
N GLN A 38 -16.78 12.70 8.79
CA GLN A 38 -16.93 13.49 10.00
C GLN A 38 -17.67 14.81 9.73
N ALA A 39 -17.39 15.47 8.60
CA ALA A 39 -18.06 16.72 8.23
C ALA A 39 -19.52 16.52 7.79
N GLU A 40 -19.81 15.43 7.09
CA GLU A 40 -21.16 15.11 6.59
C GLU A 40 -22.02 14.39 7.64
N GLY A 41 -21.43 13.96 8.76
CA GLY A 41 -22.12 13.19 9.79
C GLY A 41 -22.59 11.81 9.30
N ALA A 42 -22.01 11.30 8.21
CA ALA A 42 -22.43 10.06 7.58
C ALA A 42 -21.73 8.86 8.23
N ILE A 43 -22.50 7.80 8.50
CA ILE A 43 -21.99 6.52 9.00
C ILE A 43 -21.89 5.57 7.80
N GLY A 44 -20.68 5.32 7.32
CA GLY A 44 -20.48 4.41 6.19
C GLY A 44 -19.20 4.68 5.40
N ARG A 45 -19.24 4.31 4.13
CA ARG A 45 -18.14 4.47 3.18
C ARG A 45 -18.50 5.55 2.17
N VAL A 46 -17.54 6.41 1.83
CA VAL A 46 -17.74 7.39 0.75
C VAL A 46 -17.46 6.73 -0.59
N ASP A 47 -18.32 6.99 -1.57
CA ASP A 47 -18.09 6.49 -2.91
C ASP A 47 -16.78 7.04 -3.51
N ARG A 48 -16.07 6.21 -4.27
CA ARG A 48 -14.77 6.56 -4.85
C ARG A 48 -14.88 7.75 -5.81
N SER A 49 -15.98 7.88 -6.55
CA SER A 49 -16.21 9.00 -7.47
C SER A 49 -16.33 10.32 -6.73
N VAL A 50 -17.02 10.33 -5.59
CA VAL A 50 -17.17 11.50 -4.69
C VAL A 50 -15.81 11.90 -4.10
N LEU A 51 -15.01 10.93 -3.64
CA LEU A 51 -13.65 11.20 -3.17
C LEU A 51 -12.76 11.78 -4.26
N TRP A 52 -12.84 11.24 -5.47
CA TRP A 52 -12.06 11.70 -6.61
C TRP A 52 -12.43 13.12 -7.03
N LYS A 53 -13.74 13.42 -7.10
CA LYS A 53 -14.29 14.75 -7.38
C LYS A 53 -13.76 15.78 -6.39
N LYS A 54 -13.92 15.55 -5.08
CA LYS A 54 -13.42 16.47 -4.05
C LYS A 54 -11.90 16.61 -4.06
N ALA A 55 -11.17 15.54 -4.38
CA ALA A 55 -9.72 15.59 -4.48
C ALA A 55 -9.22 16.42 -5.68
N CYS A 56 -9.99 16.52 -6.76
CA CYS A 56 -9.63 17.32 -7.94
C CYS A 56 -10.00 18.81 -7.81
N GLU A 57 -10.76 19.16 -6.77
CA GLU A 57 -11.21 20.52 -6.53
C GLU A 57 -10.06 21.39 -5.98
N LYS A 58 -9.90 22.59 -6.54
CA LYS A 58 -8.95 23.59 -6.04
C LYS A 58 -9.67 24.91 -5.81
N LYS A 59 -9.86 25.27 -4.53
CA LYS A 59 -10.50 26.53 -4.11
C LYS A 59 -11.88 26.74 -4.79
N GLY A 60 -12.74 25.73 -4.81
CA GLY A 60 -14.08 25.86 -5.42
C GLY A 60 -14.12 25.72 -6.94
N LYS A 61 -12.99 25.43 -7.60
CA LYS A 61 -12.90 25.36 -9.07
C LYS A 61 -12.22 24.07 -9.52
N PHE A 62 -12.65 23.59 -10.68
CA PHE A 62 -12.05 22.45 -11.37
C PHE A 62 -11.17 22.92 -12.53
N ASN A 63 -10.28 22.05 -12.97
CA ASN A 63 -9.51 22.30 -14.19
C ASN A 63 -10.40 21.99 -15.41
N LYS A 64 -10.21 22.71 -16.51
CA LYS A 64 -10.96 22.52 -17.78
C LYS A 64 -10.96 21.07 -18.30
N ILE A 65 -9.89 20.32 -18.02
CA ILE A 65 -9.75 18.91 -18.44
C ILE A 65 -10.53 17.97 -17.52
N THR A 66 -10.68 18.34 -16.24
CA THR A 66 -11.38 17.54 -15.23
C THR A 66 -12.88 17.79 -15.27
N GLU A 67 -13.32 19.02 -15.57
CA GLU A 67 -14.74 19.42 -15.67
C GLU A 67 -15.65 18.42 -16.42
N PRO A 68 -15.33 17.94 -17.64
CA PRO A 68 -16.19 16.99 -18.34
C PRO A 68 -16.36 15.67 -17.58
N VAL A 69 -15.31 15.19 -16.91
CA VAL A 69 -15.36 13.96 -16.10
C VAL A 69 -16.23 14.17 -14.85
N ILE A 70 -16.14 15.36 -14.23
CA ILE A 70 -16.96 15.72 -13.06
C ILE A 70 -18.43 15.76 -13.42
N ASN A 71 -18.79 16.36 -14.56
CA ASN A 71 -20.18 16.40 -15.02
C ASN A 71 -20.73 14.99 -15.27
N MET A 72 -19.94 14.13 -15.90
CA MET A 72 -20.34 12.73 -16.13
C MET A 72 -20.49 11.94 -14.82
N ILE A 73 -19.64 12.19 -13.82
CA ILE A 73 -19.80 11.62 -12.48
C ILE A 73 -21.13 12.09 -11.85
N ASP A 74 -21.44 13.38 -11.94
CA ASP A 74 -22.68 13.92 -11.34
C ASP A 74 -23.93 13.34 -11.99
N GLU A 75 -23.94 13.21 -13.32
CA GLU A 75 -25.02 12.54 -14.07
C GLU A 75 -25.19 11.07 -13.64
N LEU A 76 -24.09 10.32 -13.54
CA LEU A 76 -24.12 8.92 -13.12
C LEU A 76 -24.55 8.76 -11.65
N LEU A 77 -24.15 9.67 -10.77
CA LEU A 77 -24.52 9.65 -9.37
C LEU A 77 -26.01 9.98 -9.19
N GLU A 78 -26.56 10.88 -10.01
CA GLU A 78 -28.00 11.18 -10.03
C GLU A 78 -28.80 9.96 -10.50
N ASN A 79 -28.38 9.31 -11.58
CA ASN A 79 -29.00 8.07 -12.07
C ASN A 79 -28.91 6.93 -11.02
N ALA A 80 -27.83 6.89 -10.25
CA ALA A 80 -27.64 5.90 -9.19
C ALA A 80 -28.54 6.12 -7.97
N LYS A 81 -29.14 7.30 -7.78
CA LYS A 81 -30.17 7.50 -6.73
C LYS A 81 -31.44 6.71 -7.03
N GLU A 82 -31.78 6.55 -8.31
CA GLU A 82 -32.95 5.82 -8.78
C GLU A 82 -32.67 4.31 -8.90
N ILE A 83 -31.51 3.92 -9.44
CA ILE A 83 -31.17 2.53 -9.79
C ILE A 83 -30.37 1.82 -8.67
N GLY A 84 -29.75 2.59 -7.78
CA GLY A 84 -28.75 2.11 -6.82
C GLY A 84 -27.31 2.22 -7.36
N LEU A 85 -26.34 2.28 -6.44
CA LEU A 85 -24.91 2.36 -6.80
C LEU A 85 -24.41 1.06 -7.44
N PRO A 86 -23.60 1.13 -8.51
CA PRO A 86 -22.93 -0.05 -9.05
C PRO A 86 -21.94 -0.62 -8.02
N PRO A 87 -21.63 -1.93 -8.09
CA PRO A 87 -20.65 -2.53 -7.20
C PRO A 87 -19.27 -1.87 -7.38
N PRO A 88 -18.52 -1.66 -6.29
CA PRO A 88 -17.19 -1.07 -6.37
C PRO A 88 -16.27 -1.97 -7.19
N GLY A 89 -15.61 -1.39 -8.20
CA GLY A 89 -14.79 -2.15 -9.13
C GLY A 89 -14.40 -1.36 -10.38
N PRO A 90 -13.80 -2.00 -11.39
CA PRO A 90 -13.33 -1.34 -12.61
C PRO A 90 -14.43 -0.61 -13.40
N ASN A 91 -15.68 -1.04 -13.22
CA ASN A 91 -16.87 -0.47 -13.85
C ASN A 91 -17.71 0.37 -12.88
N ASP A 92 -17.10 0.83 -11.77
CA ASP A 92 -17.73 1.82 -10.88
C ASP A 92 -17.97 3.16 -11.61
N ILE A 93 -18.71 4.08 -10.98
CA ILE A 93 -19.08 5.38 -11.57
C ILE A 93 -17.84 6.13 -12.08
N LEU A 94 -16.74 6.08 -11.33
CA LEU A 94 -15.50 6.73 -11.72
C LEU A 94 -14.86 6.05 -12.95
N GLY A 95 -14.84 4.72 -13.00
CA GLY A 95 -14.37 3.96 -14.15
C GLY A 95 -15.16 4.26 -15.42
N GLN A 96 -16.48 4.36 -15.30
CA GLN A 96 -17.36 4.76 -16.42
C GLN A 96 -17.06 6.18 -16.90
N ALA A 97 -16.92 7.14 -15.98
CA ALA A 97 -16.64 8.54 -16.32
C ALA A 97 -15.25 8.75 -16.93
N LEU A 98 -14.25 7.98 -16.52
CA LEU A 98 -12.89 8.06 -17.07
C LEU A 98 -12.75 7.37 -18.43
N GLY A 99 -13.70 6.51 -18.82
CA GLY A 99 -13.70 5.79 -20.09
C GLY A 99 -12.51 4.84 -20.29
N LYS A 100 -11.79 4.50 -19.21
CA LYS A 100 -10.64 3.60 -19.22
C LYS A 100 -10.90 2.44 -18.27
N PRO A 101 -10.84 1.18 -18.74
CA PRO A 101 -10.81 0.06 -17.80
C PRO A 101 -9.56 0.22 -16.93
N ASP A 102 -9.77 0.35 -15.61
CA ASP A 102 -8.68 0.39 -14.63
C ASP A 102 -7.76 -0.82 -14.89
N HIS A 103 -6.45 -0.57 -14.98
CA HIS A 103 -5.48 -1.62 -15.28
C HIS A 103 -5.59 -2.70 -14.19
N LEU A 104 -5.94 -3.93 -14.58
CA LEU A 104 -6.13 -5.09 -13.69
C LEU A 104 -4.91 -5.43 -12.81
N GLY A 105 -3.78 -4.73 -12.99
CA GLY A 105 -2.55 -4.89 -12.22
C GLY A 105 -2.46 -4.04 -10.95
N ARG A 106 -3.39 -3.11 -10.68
CA ARG A 106 -3.50 -2.49 -9.36
C ARG A 106 -4.47 -3.35 -8.55
N VAL A 107 -3.93 -4.00 -7.52
CA VAL A 107 -4.75 -4.71 -6.51
C VAL A 107 -5.93 -3.79 -6.19
N PRO A 108 -7.19 -4.22 -6.44
CA PRO A 108 -8.35 -3.52 -5.91
C PRO A 108 -8.07 -3.22 -4.45
N ASP A 109 -8.57 -2.12 -3.92
CA ASP A 109 -8.52 -1.83 -2.49
C ASP A 109 -9.31 -2.88 -1.69
N ALA A 110 -8.84 -4.13 -1.72
CA ALA A 110 -9.04 -5.13 -0.72
C ALA A 110 -8.32 -4.53 0.49
N ARG A 111 -9.16 -3.99 1.38
CA ARG A 111 -8.84 -3.58 2.75
C ARG A 111 -8.33 -4.76 3.58
N ILE A 112 -7.37 -5.51 3.07
CA ILE A 112 -6.41 -6.19 3.93
C ILE A 112 -5.49 -5.04 4.35
N PRO A 113 -5.33 -4.76 5.65
CA PRO A 113 -4.30 -3.84 6.11
C PRO A 113 -2.99 -4.39 5.56
N PHE A 114 -2.46 -3.78 4.49
CA PHE A 114 -1.09 -4.06 4.06
C PHE A 114 -0.23 -3.71 5.28
N PRO A 115 0.45 -4.69 5.91
CA PRO A 115 1.33 -4.38 7.00
C PRO A 115 2.34 -3.39 6.48
N ASN A 116 2.30 -2.16 7.01
CA ASN A 116 3.37 -1.19 6.78
C ASN A 116 4.68 -1.91 7.11
N PRO A 117 5.65 -2.01 6.19
CA PRO A 117 6.93 -2.66 6.47
C PRO A 117 7.73 -1.96 7.59
N TYR A 118 7.33 -0.74 7.96
CA TYR A 118 7.86 0.01 9.11
C TYR A 118 6.88 0.10 10.28
N GLY A 119 5.66 -0.43 10.13
CA GLY A 119 4.72 -0.62 11.21
C GLY A 119 5.08 -1.94 11.87
N ILE A 120 5.90 -1.87 12.91
CA ILE A 120 6.08 -2.97 13.86
C ILE A 120 4.66 -3.32 14.36
N ILE A 121 4.04 -4.34 13.78
CA ILE A 121 2.95 -5.02 14.46
C ILE A 121 3.62 -5.52 15.73
N ASN A 122 3.20 -4.99 16.88
CA ASN A 122 3.57 -5.60 18.15
C ASN A 122 3.11 -7.04 18.05
N VAL A 123 4.07 -7.95 17.87
CA VAL A 123 3.81 -9.39 17.75
C VAL A 123 3.11 -9.89 19.02
N GLY A 124 3.18 -9.13 20.12
CA GLY A 124 2.37 -9.30 21.32
C GLY A 124 0.87 -9.15 21.10
N ASP A 125 0.41 -8.18 20.31
CA ASP A 125 -1.02 -7.89 20.12
C ASP A 125 -1.70 -8.95 19.23
N ALA A 126 -0.99 -9.50 18.25
CA ALA A 126 -1.51 -10.55 17.37
C ALA A 126 -1.50 -11.94 18.01
N MET A 127 -0.63 -12.19 18.99
CA MET A 127 -0.48 -13.50 19.65
C MET A 127 -1.24 -13.61 20.98
N ALA A 128 -1.70 -12.48 21.54
CA ALA A 128 -2.47 -12.44 22.79
C ALA A 128 -3.85 -13.11 22.70
N LEU A 129 -4.31 -13.49 21.50
CA LEU A 129 -5.61 -14.14 21.32
C LEU A 129 -5.59 -15.68 21.46
N SER A 130 -4.44 -16.35 21.66
CA SER A 130 -4.46 -17.83 21.76
C SER A 130 -3.33 -18.53 22.53
N LEU A 131 -2.39 -17.84 23.18
CA LEU A 131 -1.29 -18.53 23.88
C LEU A 131 -1.46 -18.45 25.39
N THR A 132 -1.38 -19.62 26.04
CA THR A 132 -1.31 -19.69 27.52
C THR A 132 -0.05 -18.96 28.01
N GLY A 133 -0.10 -18.38 29.22
CA GLY A 133 0.97 -17.53 29.75
C GLY A 133 2.39 -18.14 29.69
N GLN A 134 2.50 -19.47 29.80
CA GLN A 134 3.77 -20.19 29.65
C GLN A 134 4.35 -20.09 28.22
N GLN A 135 3.49 -20.24 27.20
CA GLN A 135 3.86 -20.17 25.79
C GLN A 135 4.24 -18.73 25.42
N ALA A 136 3.49 -17.74 25.91
CA ALA A 136 3.80 -16.32 25.72
C ALA A 136 5.17 -15.92 26.30
N LEU A 137 5.48 -16.39 27.52
CA LEU A 137 6.78 -16.14 28.16
C LEU A 137 7.94 -16.80 27.42
N SER A 138 7.77 -18.04 26.94
CA SER A 138 8.81 -18.72 26.16
C SER A 138 9.13 -17.99 24.85
N TYR A 139 8.09 -17.48 24.18
CA TYR A 139 8.20 -16.73 22.94
C TYR A 139 8.87 -15.36 23.15
N LEU A 140 8.47 -14.64 24.20
CA LEU A 140 9.08 -13.37 24.57
C LEU A 140 10.57 -13.55 24.92
N LYS A 141 10.91 -14.59 25.70
CA LYS A 141 12.29 -14.91 26.08
C LYS A 141 13.15 -15.26 24.86
N LEU A 142 12.61 -16.02 23.90
CA LEU A 142 13.27 -16.33 22.63
C LEU A 142 13.52 -15.08 21.79
N ASN A 143 12.55 -14.17 21.70
CA ASN A 143 12.68 -12.95 20.90
C ASN A 143 13.66 -11.95 21.52
N ILE A 144 13.65 -11.77 22.85
CA ILE A 144 14.62 -10.93 23.55
C ILE A 144 16.04 -11.48 23.38
N LEU A 145 16.25 -12.78 23.59
CA LEU A 145 17.56 -13.41 23.39
C LEU A 145 18.05 -13.29 21.93
N ARG A 146 17.16 -13.40 20.95
CA ARG A 146 17.50 -13.20 19.53
C ARG A 146 17.83 -11.74 19.21
N ALA A 147 17.07 -10.77 19.73
CA ALA A 147 17.34 -9.35 19.56
C ALA A 147 18.68 -8.93 20.18
N LEU A 148 18.98 -9.43 21.39
CA LEU A 148 20.27 -9.25 22.05
C LEU A 148 21.42 -9.87 21.23
N ARG A 149 21.20 -11.03 20.59
CA ARG A 149 22.18 -11.69 19.72
C ARG A 149 22.46 -10.90 18.42
N ILE A 150 21.45 -10.23 17.86
CA ILE A 150 21.60 -9.34 16.71
C ILE A 150 22.37 -8.08 17.12
N SER A 151 22.02 -7.48 18.27
CA SER A 151 22.70 -6.29 18.80
C SER A 151 24.16 -6.56 19.22
N ALA A 152 24.44 -7.77 19.74
CA ALA A 152 25.80 -8.20 20.11
C ALA A 152 26.71 -8.46 18.90
N LYS A 153 26.15 -8.75 17.71
CA LYS A 153 26.89 -8.75 16.46
C LYS A 153 27.08 -7.29 16.00
N LYS A 154 27.98 -6.57 16.68
CA LYS A 154 28.58 -5.35 16.11
C LYS A 154 29.04 -5.69 14.70
N THR A 155 28.64 -4.85 13.74
CA THR A 155 29.03 -4.96 12.34
C THR A 155 30.54 -5.10 12.28
N SER A 156 30.99 -6.32 12.00
CA SER A 156 32.37 -6.58 11.65
C SER A 156 32.69 -5.67 10.46
N LYS A 157 33.83 -4.97 10.47
CA LYS A 157 34.36 -4.23 9.29
C LYS A 157 34.65 -5.13 8.08
N ARG A 158 34.25 -6.41 8.12
CA ARG A 158 34.38 -7.35 7.02
C ARG A 158 33.49 -6.90 5.86
N GLU A 159 34.05 -6.96 4.66
CA GLU A 159 33.28 -6.74 3.44
C GLU A 159 32.10 -7.71 3.36
N PRO A 160 30.93 -7.25 2.91
CA PRO A 160 29.78 -8.11 2.72
C PRO A 160 30.06 -9.14 1.63
N SER A 161 29.70 -10.40 1.87
CA SER A 161 29.67 -11.42 0.83
C SER A 161 28.34 -11.35 0.10
N TRP A 162 28.41 -11.10 -1.21
CA TRP A 162 27.24 -11.13 -2.08
C TRP A 162 27.03 -12.56 -2.58
N GLN A 163 25.93 -13.18 -2.17
CA GLN A 163 25.58 -14.55 -2.55
C GLN A 163 24.24 -14.56 -3.27
N LEU A 164 24.17 -15.32 -4.36
CA LEU A 164 22.91 -15.55 -5.06
C LEU A 164 22.13 -16.64 -4.32
N VAL A 165 20.92 -16.31 -3.88
CA VAL A 165 20.06 -17.23 -3.12
C VAL A 165 18.93 -17.72 -4.02
N GLN A 166 18.65 -19.03 -3.98
CA GLN A 166 17.50 -19.63 -4.63
C GLN A 166 16.20 -19.16 -3.98
N CYS A 167 15.37 -18.48 -4.77
CA CYS A 167 14.03 -18.06 -4.37
C CYS A 167 13.00 -18.83 -5.22
N PRO A 168 11.94 -19.40 -4.60
CA PRO A 168 10.84 -20.00 -5.34
C PRO A 168 10.31 -19.01 -6.39
N ARG A 169 10.28 -19.45 -7.65
CA ARG A 169 9.81 -18.63 -8.75
C ARG A 169 8.29 -18.48 -8.63
N GLN A 170 7.82 -17.25 -8.75
CA GLN A 170 6.39 -16.96 -8.78
C GLN A 170 5.76 -17.61 -10.01
N GLU A 171 4.67 -18.34 -9.81
CA GLU A 171 3.89 -18.94 -10.90
C GLU A 171 2.98 -17.91 -11.59
N GLY A 172 2.53 -16.88 -10.84
CA GLY A 172 1.70 -15.77 -11.32
C GLY A 172 2.38 -14.40 -11.24
N GLY A 173 1.78 -13.37 -11.88
CA GLY A 173 2.36 -12.03 -11.98
C GLY A 173 2.00 -11.03 -10.88
N PHE A 174 1.10 -11.37 -9.95
CA PHE A 174 0.50 -10.41 -9.00
C PHE A 174 0.93 -10.60 -7.53
N GLU A 175 1.68 -11.66 -7.21
CA GLU A 175 2.00 -12.02 -5.81
C GLU A 175 3.39 -11.55 -5.36
N CYS A 176 4.06 -10.70 -6.14
CA CYS A 176 5.46 -10.38 -5.90
C CYS A 176 5.74 -9.81 -4.51
N GLY A 177 4.81 -8.98 -3.97
CA GLY A 177 4.90 -8.46 -2.61
C GLY A 177 4.80 -9.54 -1.53
N TYR A 178 3.92 -10.53 -1.70
CA TYR A 178 3.77 -11.64 -0.76
C TYR A 178 5.04 -12.49 -0.68
N PHE A 179 5.64 -12.82 -1.83
CA PHE A 179 6.88 -13.60 -1.88
C PHE A 179 8.05 -12.84 -1.22
N VAL A 180 8.15 -11.52 -1.40
CA VAL A 180 9.15 -10.70 -0.70
C VAL A 180 8.95 -10.73 0.81
N MET A 181 7.73 -10.55 1.30
CA MET A 181 7.44 -10.57 2.74
C MET A 181 7.69 -11.95 3.36
N ARG A 182 7.29 -13.02 2.67
CA ARG A 182 7.56 -14.40 3.07
C ARG A 182 9.07 -14.66 3.13
N PHE A 183 9.82 -14.19 2.15
CA PHE A 183 11.27 -14.35 2.11
C PHE A 183 11.94 -13.59 3.27
N ILE A 184 11.55 -12.34 3.54
CA ILE A 184 12.02 -11.57 4.70
C ILE A 184 11.74 -12.30 6.02
N LYS A 185 10.54 -12.87 6.17
CA LYS A 185 10.19 -13.71 7.33
C LYS A 185 11.12 -14.92 7.43
N GLU A 186 11.38 -15.64 6.34
CA GLU A 186 12.31 -16.77 6.34
C GLU A 186 13.73 -16.36 6.76
N ILE A 187 14.25 -15.20 6.33
CA ILE A 187 15.56 -14.67 6.74
C ILE A 187 15.64 -14.46 8.26
N ILE A 188 14.62 -13.82 8.82
CA ILE A 188 14.61 -13.41 10.23
C ILE A 188 14.42 -14.61 11.15
N PHE A 189 13.50 -15.52 10.80
CA PHE A 189 13.11 -16.64 11.68
C PHE A 189 13.94 -17.90 11.46
N TYR A 190 14.46 -18.11 10.24
CA TYR A 190 15.18 -19.33 9.86
C TYR A 190 16.44 -19.02 9.03
N PRO A 191 17.43 -18.31 9.62
CA PRO A 191 18.62 -17.87 8.89
C PRO A 191 19.46 -19.03 8.32
N THR A 192 19.34 -20.24 8.90
CA THR A 192 20.00 -21.46 8.42
C THR A 192 19.43 -21.97 7.10
N ILE A 193 18.16 -21.68 6.79
CA ILE A 193 17.51 -22.09 5.53
C ILE A 193 18.09 -21.33 4.33
N ILE A 194 18.59 -20.11 4.54
CA ILE A 194 19.21 -19.33 3.46
C ILE A 194 20.58 -19.91 3.11
N ALA A 195 21.35 -20.32 4.12
CA ALA A 195 22.68 -20.91 3.91
C ALA A 195 22.62 -22.19 3.05
N SER A 196 21.54 -22.97 3.13
CA SER A 196 21.33 -24.15 2.27
C SER A 196 20.74 -23.83 0.89
N LYS A 197 20.25 -22.61 0.67
CA LYS A 197 19.70 -22.12 -0.61
C LYS A 197 20.69 -21.25 -1.39
N VAL A 198 21.91 -21.04 -0.88
CA VAL A 198 22.99 -20.36 -1.62
C VAL A 198 23.38 -21.23 -2.81
N LEU A 199 23.34 -20.67 -4.01
CA LEU A 199 23.90 -21.33 -5.17
C LEU A 199 25.43 -21.37 -5.03
N GLN A 200 26.00 -22.57 -5.10
CA GLN A 200 27.42 -22.73 -5.38
C GLN A 200 27.61 -22.47 -6.88
N ILE A 201 28.31 -21.40 -7.21
CA ILE A 201 28.76 -21.07 -8.57
C ILE A 201 30.22 -21.50 -8.68
#